data_AF-A0A9N9HQF0-F1
#
_entry.id   AF-A0A9N9HQF0-F1
#
_cell.length_a   1.000
_cell.length_b   1.000
_cell.length_c   1.000
_cell.angle_alpha   90.00
_cell.angle_beta   90.00
_cell.angle_gamma   90.00
#
_symmetry.space_group_name_H-M   'P 1'
#
loop_
_entity.id
_entity.type
_entity.pdbx_description
1 polymer ?
#
loop_
_entity_poly.entity_id
_entity_poly.type
_entity_poly.pdbx_seq_one_letter_code
_entity_poly.pdbx_strand_id
1 'polypeptide(L)'
;GNMTFEDFVDYRPIVREPIIGSYHGRKVEEIISKEFAARVRHNVSETRTYKPNYYDPIFDFGEDHGTTHISVIDVNNMAVSFTSTVNQIWGARVLDSNTGVILNNEMNDFAVPGEPNIFGLWPSPYNFVDELKASDLGLSIIRSDPSCLEHNHTNLTPGKRPLSSTVPTIVENEDGELELVIGGSG
;
A
#
# COMPACT_ATOMS: atom_id res chain seq x y z
N GLY A 1 9.79 24.49 -7.31
CA GLY A 1 10.05 24.39 -8.77
C GLY A 1 8.80 23.84 -9.42
N ASN A 2 8.29 24.47 -10.47
CA ASN A 2 7.09 24.00 -11.14
C ASN A 2 7.47 22.88 -12.10
N MET A 3 6.82 21.72 -11.94
CA MET A 3 6.93 20.60 -12.85
C MET A 3 6.33 21.01 -14.21
N THR A 4 7.05 20.78 -15.31
CA THR A 4 6.60 21.16 -16.66
C THR A 4 6.28 19.94 -17.51
N PHE A 5 5.70 20.15 -18.69
CA PHE A 5 5.40 19.04 -19.62
C PHE A 5 6.67 18.31 -20.07
N GLU A 6 7.80 19.03 -20.15
CA GLU A 6 9.12 18.48 -20.48
C GLU A 6 9.57 17.41 -19.48
N ASP A 7 9.20 17.54 -18.21
CA ASP A 7 9.53 16.55 -17.17
C ASP A 7 8.81 15.20 -17.38
N PHE A 8 7.74 15.18 -18.17
CA PHE A 8 6.95 13.98 -18.48
C PHE A 8 7.21 13.39 -19.87
N VAL A 9 8.03 14.02 -20.71
CA VAL A 9 8.27 13.58 -22.10
C VAL A 9 8.78 12.13 -22.15
N ASP A 10 9.57 11.73 -21.16
CA ASP A 10 10.11 10.37 -21.04
C ASP A 10 9.34 9.48 -20.05
N TYR A 11 8.22 9.96 -19.48
CA TYR A 11 7.44 9.18 -18.54
C TYR A 11 6.81 7.99 -19.25
N ARG A 12 7.23 6.79 -18.86
CA ARG A 12 6.62 5.54 -19.31
C ARG A 12 5.69 5.03 -18.22
N PRO A 13 4.39 4.86 -18.49
CA PRO A 13 3.49 4.26 -17.52
C PRO A 13 4.01 2.86 -17.18
N ILE A 14 4.15 2.59 -15.88
CA ILE A 14 4.47 1.26 -15.40
C ILE A 14 3.18 0.44 -15.42
N VAL A 15 2.89 -0.16 -16.57
CA VAL A 15 1.83 -1.16 -16.69
C VAL A 15 2.36 -2.46 -16.09
N ARG A 16 1.66 -2.98 -15.08
CA ARG A 16 1.98 -4.29 -14.50
C ARG A 16 0.92 -5.27 -14.94
N GLU A 17 1.36 -6.48 -15.30
CA GLU A 17 0.46 -7.62 -15.41
C GLU A 17 -0.35 -7.78 -14.11
N PRO A 18 -1.59 -8.30 -14.16
CA PRO A 18 -2.37 -8.60 -12.95
C PRO A 18 -1.49 -9.36 -11.97
N ILE A 19 -1.69 -9.16 -10.66
CA ILE A 19 -0.86 -9.79 -9.62
C ILE A 19 -1.06 -11.31 -9.67
N ILE A 20 -0.32 -12.00 -10.54
CA ILE A 20 -0.12 -13.43 -10.56
C ILE A 20 0.93 -13.67 -9.48
N GLY A 21 0.46 -13.76 -8.23
CA GLY A 21 1.31 -13.82 -7.06
C GLY A 21 0.61 -14.53 -5.91
N SER A 22 1.38 -14.77 -4.86
CA SER A 22 0.82 -15.23 -3.59
C SER A 22 0.76 -14.07 -2.60
N TYR A 23 -0.40 -13.83 -2.02
CA TYR A 23 -0.61 -12.93 -0.90
C TYR A 23 -0.88 -13.79 0.35
N HIS A 24 -0.04 -13.67 1.37
CA HIS A 24 -0.10 -14.50 2.60
C HIS A 24 -0.16 -16.02 2.32
N GLY A 25 0.65 -16.49 1.37
CA GLY A 25 0.72 -17.90 0.99
C GLY A 25 -0.46 -18.42 0.16
N ARG A 26 -1.45 -17.57 -0.17
CA ARG A 26 -2.55 -17.90 -1.08
C ARG A 26 -2.38 -17.21 -2.41
N LYS A 27 -2.72 -17.89 -3.50
CA LYS A 27 -2.73 -17.25 -4.82
C LYS A 27 -3.78 -16.13 -4.82
N VAL A 28 -3.46 -14.97 -5.38
CA VAL A 28 -4.42 -13.85 -5.51
C VAL A 28 -5.70 -14.30 -6.24
N GLU A 29 -5.56 -15.20 -7.22
CA GLU A 29 -6.67 -15.87 -7.92
C GLU A 29 -7.63 -16.62 -6.98
N GLU A 30 -7.13 -17.22 -5.90
CA GLU A 30 -7.96 -17.88 -4.90
C GLU A 30 -8.81 -16.85 -4.14
N ILE A 31 -8.21 -15.69 -3.79
CA ILE A 31 -8.87 -14.65 -2.99
C ILE A 31 -10.05 -14.02 -3.73
N ILE A 32 -9.96 -13.88 -5.06
CA ILE A 32 -11.03 -13.31 -5.89
C ILE A 32 -12.08 -14.34 -6.34
N SER A 33 -11.88 -15.63 -6.01
CA SER A 33 -12.77 -16.71 -6.45
C SER A 33 -14.15 -16.68 -5.78
N LYS A 34 -15.18 -17.20 -6.47
CA LYS A 34 -16.54 -17.32 -5.92
C LYS A 34 -16.60 -18.34 -4.79
N GLU A 35 -15.78 -19.38 -4.86
CA GLU A 35 -15.63 -20.42 -3.84
C GLU A 35 -15.11 -19.81 -2.53
N PHE A 36 -14.07 -18.97 -2.62
CA PHE A 36 -13.55 -18.25 -1.46
C PHE A 36 -14.58 -17.28 -0.88
N ALA A 37 -15.24 -16.49 -1.73
CA ALA A 37 -16.28 -15.56 -1.30
C ALA A 37 -17.43 -16.28 -0.57
N ALA A 38 -17.86 -17.45 -1.07
CA ALA A 38 -18.89 -18.27 -0.41
C ALA A 38 -18.45 -18.77 0.97
N ARG A 39 -17.18 -19.17 1.11
CA ARG A 39 -16.59 -19.58 2.40
C ARG A 39 -16.56 -18.43 3.40
N VAL A 40 -16.10 -17.25 2.99
CA VAL A 40 -16.05 -16.05 3.86
C VAL A 40 -17.44 -15.58 4.25
N ARG A 41 -18.42 -15.63 3.32
CA ARG A 41 -19.80 -15.22 3.57
C ARG A 41 -20.45 -15.98 4.73
N HIS A 42 -20.07 -17.24 4.97
CA HIS A 42 -20.61 -18.02 6.10
C HIS A 42 -20.27 -17.41 7.47
N ASN A 43 -19.20 -16.61 7.55
CA ASN A 43 -18.80 -15.92 8.77
C ASN A 43 -19.54 -14.58 8.96
N VAL A 44 -20.37 -14.15 8.00
CA VAL A 44 -21.14 -12.90 8.08
C VAL A 44 -22.51 -13.19 8.69
N SER A 45 -22.86 -12.50 9.77
CA SER A 45 -24.18 -12.60 10.41
C SER A 45 -25.03 -11.38 10.05
N GLU A 46 -26.30 -11.61 9.73
CA GLU A 46 -27.26 -10.54 9.40
C GLU A 46 -27.70 -9.74 10.63
N THR A 47 -27.46 -10.24 11.85
CA THR A 47 -28.02 -9.67 13.09
C THR A 47 -27.00 -9.06 14.02
N ARG A 48 -25.69 -9.33 13.82
CA ARG A 48 -24.63 -8.82 14.69
C ARG A 48 -23.25 -8.88 14.06
N THR A 49 -22.37 -8.03 14.57
CA THR A 49 -20.92 -8.10 14.35
C THR A 49 -20.27 -8.83 15.54
N TYR A 50 -19.35 -9.75 15.25
CA TYR A 50 -18.60 -10.46 16.29
C TYR A 50 -17.31 -9.71 16.64
N LYS A 51 -16.67 -10.09 17.76
CA LYS A 51 -15.33 -9.58 18.10
C LYS A 51 -14.30 -10.02 17.05
N PRO A 52 -13.21 -9.27 16.83
CA PRO A 52 -12.18 -9.61 15.84
C PRO A 52 -11.76 -11.08 15.84
N ASN A 53 -11.52 -11.67 17.01
CA ASN A 53 -11.10 -13.08 17.16
C ASN A 53 -12.05 -14.10 16.52
N TYR A 54 -13.32 -13.78 16.30
CA TYR A 54 -14.25 -14.64 15.58
C TYR A 54 -13.87 -14.81 14.10
N TYR A 55 -13.30 -13.77 13.51
CA TYR A 55 -12.88 -13.73 12.11
C TYR A 55 -11.45 -14.25 11.89
N ASP A 56 -10.77 -14.64 12.97
CA ASP A 56 -9.39 -15.14 12.97
C ASP A 56 -8.41 -14.26 12.17
N PRO A 57 -8.30 -12.95 12.50
CA PRO A 57 -7.36 -12.07 11.84
C PRO A 57 -5.92 -12.52 12.14
N ILE A 58 -5.09 -12.55 11.11
CA ILE A 58 -3.71 -13.07 11.21
C ILE A 58 -2.73 -11.94 11.60
N PHE A 59 -3.01 -10.70 11.16
CA PHE A 59 -2.14 -9.55 11.37
C PHE A 59 -2.93 -8.30 11.74
N ASP A 60 -2.24 -7.34 12.34
CA ASP A 60 -2.76 -6.01 12.62
C ASP A 60 -2.83 -5.13 11.35
N PHE A 61 -3.74 -4.15 11.37
CA PHE A 61 -3.82 -3.07 10.40
C PHE A 61 -3.48 -1.76 11.13
N GLY A 62 -2.44 -1.06 10.67
CA GLY A 62 -2.09 0.25 11.21
C GLY A 62 -3.20 1.28 10.97
N GLU A 63 -3.26 2.32 11.79
CA GLU A 63 -4.10 3.48 11.51
C GLU A 63 -3.54 4.25 10.30
N ASP A 64 -4.40 4.49 9.31
CA ASP A 64 -4.08 5.27 8.12
C ASP A 64 -4.40 6.76 8.36
N HIS A 65 -3.64 7.65 7.72
CA HIS A 65 -3.74 9.08 7.86
C HIS A 65 -3.63 9.79 6.50
N GLY A 66 -4.14 11.03 6.45
CA GLY A 66 -3.67 12.07 5.52
C GLY A 66 -3.53 11.73 4.03
N THR A 67 -4.59 11.25 3.36
CA THR A 67 -4.58 11.02 1.90
C THR A 67 -5.54 11.99 1.19
N THR A 68 -5.32 12.28 -0.10
CA THR A 68 -6.28 13.00 -0.95
C THR A 68 -6.56 12.23 -2.23
N HIS A 69 -7.82 12.21 -2.63
CA HIS A 69 -8.28 11.61 -3.87
C HIS A 69 -8.92 12.67 -4.78
N ILE A 70 -8.68 12.54 -6.08
CA ILE A 70 -9.31 13.34 -7.13
C ILE A 70 -9.81 12.39 -8.23
N SER A 71 -11.06 12.59 -8.64
CA SER A 71 -11.68 11.92 -9.79
C SER A 71 -12.01 12.96 -10.85
N VAL A 72 -11.62 12.73 -12.10
CA VAL A 72 -11.85 13.63 -13.24
C VAL A 72 -12.42 12.84 -14.41
N ILE A 73 -13.44 13.41 -15.06
CA ILE A 73 -13.99 12.94 -16.33
C ILE A 73 -14.10 14.14 -17.27
N ASP A 74 -13.67 13.99 -18.52
CA ASP A 74 -13.77 15.04 -19.54
C ASP A 74 -14.93 14.81 -20.52
N VAL A 75 -15.14 15.76 -21.44
CA VAL A 75 -16.21 15.70 -22.46
C VAL A 75 -15.99 14.61 -23.53
N ASN A 76 -14.79 14.04 -23.61
CA ASN A 76 -14.43 12.98 -24.55
C ASN A 76 -14.46 11.60 -23.87
N ASN A 77 -15.05 11.49 -22.68
CA ASN A 77 -15.06 10.28 -21.84
C ASN A 77 -13.66 9.81 -21.41
N MET A 78 -12.66 10.70 -21.36
CA MET A 78 -11.40 10.39 -20.69
C MET A 78 -11.57 10.49 -19.18
N ALA A 79 -11.08 9.47 -18.46
CA ALA A 79 -11.17 9.38 -17.01
C ALA A 79 -9.79 9.35 -16.36
N VAL A 80 -9.68 10.03 -15.20
CA VAL A 80 -8.51 9.94 -14.32
C VAL A 80 -8.98 9.70 -12.89
N SER A 81 -8.52 8.60 -12.29
CA SER A 81 -8.62 8.32 -10.86
C SER A 81 -7.24 8.51 -10.22
N PHE A 82 -7.09 9.49 -9.33
CA PHE A 82 -5.78 9.86 -8.78
C PHE A 82 -5.84 9.95 -7.25
N THR A 83 -5.05 9.12 -6.58
CA THR A 83 -4.84 9.17 -5.14
C THR A 83 -3.39 9.54 -4.86
N SER A 84 -3.18 10.54 -4.00
CA SER A 84 -1.85 10.96 -3.57
C SER A 84 -1.82 11.23 -2.08
N THR A 85 -0.68 10.94 -1.46
CA THR A 85 -0.47 11.03 -0.03
C THR A 85 0.95 11.49 0.27
N VAL A 86 1.13 12.15 1.41
CA VAL A 86 2.44 12.35 2.06
C VAL A 86 2.58 11.46 3.30
N ASN A 87 1.70 10.46 3.41
CA ASN A 87 1.38 9.64 4.58
C ASN A 87 0.75 10.47 5.70
N GLN A 88 1.54 11.01 6.62
CA GLN A 88 0.99 11.75 7.76
C GLN A 88 0.81 13.24 7.48
N ILE A 89 0.12 13.95 8.36
CA ILE A 89 -0.02 15.42 8.26
C ILE A 89 1.37 16.06 8.27
N TRP A 90 1.69 16.79 7.19
CA TRP A 90 3.00 17.38 6.89
C TRP A 90 4.13 16.38 6.60
N GLY A 91 3.80 15.11 6.31
CA GLY A 91 4.76 14.06 5.97
C GLY A 91 5.87 13.90 7.00
N ALA A 92 7.12 13.88 6.54
CA ALA A 92 8.30 13.85 7.39
C ALA A 92 8.55 15.16 8.15
N ARG A 93 7.75 16.20 7.90
CA ARG A 93 7.94 17.57 8.42
C ARG A 93 9.29 18.19 8.03
N VAL A 94 9.83 17.72 6.90
CA VAL A 94 11.06 18.23 6.29
C VAL A 94 10.68 19.01 5.03
N LEU A 95 11.00 20.29 5.03
CA LEU A 95 10.82 21.20 3.90
C LEU A 95 12.18 21.42 3.23
N ASP A 96 12.29 21.15 1.93
CA ASP A 96 13.44 21.62 1.18
C ASP A 96 13.35 23.15 1.01
N SER A 97 14.29 23.85 1.62
CA SER A 97 14.37 25.31 1.61
C SER A 97 14.53 25.93 0.22
N ASN A 98 15.05 25.18 -0.76
CA ASN A 98 15.26 25.70 -2.11
C ASN A 98 14.02 25.53 -3.00
N THR A 99 13.35 24.37 -2.93
CA THR A 99 12.23 24.06 -3.82
C THR A 99 10.86 24.32 -3.20
N GLY A 100 10.77 24.38 -1.86
CA GLY A 100 9.51 24.46 -1.11
C GLY A 100 8.76 23.13 -1.01
N VAL A 101 9.38 22.01 -1.40
CA VAL A 101 8.76 20.68 -1.36
C VAL A 101 8.82 20.09 0.05
N ILE A 102 7.70 19.55 0.52
CA ILE A 102 7.62 18.79 1.77
C ILE A 102 7.83 17.32 1.46
N LEU A 103 8.74 16.68 2.19
CA LEU A 103 9.03 15.26 2.01
C LEU A 103 7.97 14.41 2.72
N ASN A 104 7.53 13.33 2.06
CA ASN A 104 6.65 12.33 2.66
C ASN A 104 7.39 11.54 3.76
N ASN A 105 6.63 10.82 4.59
CA ASN A 105 7.15 9.82 5.50
C ASN A 105 6.58 8.42 5.23
N GLU A 106 6.36 8.05 3.97
CA GLU A 106 5.76 6.76 3.57
C GLU A 106 6.54 5.55 4.11
N MET A 107 7.84 5.69 4.37
CA MET A 107 8.64 4.65 5.01
C MET A 107 8.11 4.24 6.40
N ASN A 108 7.27 5.05 7.03
CA ASN A 108 6.57 4.72 8.28
C ASN A 108 5.53 3.60 8.11
N ASP A 109 5.07 3.32 6.88
CA ASP A 109 4.08 2.27 6.64
C ASP A 109 4.67 0.87 6.61
N PHE A 110 5.99 0.75 6.71
CA PHE A 110 6.59 -0.54 7.02
C PHE A 110 6.24 -0.97 8.44
N ALA A 111 5.91 -2.24 8.58
CA ALA A 111 5.73 -2.87 9.85
C ALA A 111 7.07 -2.93 10.62
N VAL A 112 7.03 -2.58 11.92
CA VAL A 112 8.19 -2.69 12.82
C VAL A 112 8.04 -3.96 13.65
N PRO A 113 9.03 -4.86 13.68
CA PRO A 113 9.02 -6.01 14.59
C PRO A 113 9.06 -5.51 16.04
N GLY A 114 8.21 -6.04 16.93
CA GLY A 114 8.36 -5.71 18.35
C GLY A 114 7.20 -6.11 19.23
N GLU A 115 6.00 -5.59 18.99
CA GLU A 115 4.86 -5.79 19.90
C GLU A 115 3.53 -5.97 19.14
N PRO A 116 2.64 -6.85 19.63
CA PRO A 116 1.31 -6.99 19.08
C PRO A 116 0.41 -5.82 19.51
N ASN A 117 -0.67 -5.59 18.77
CA ASN A 117 -1.68 -4.60 19.15
C ASN A 117 -2.52 -5.04 20.37
N ILE A 118 -3.50 -4.22 20.78
CA ILE A 118 -4.40 -4.51 21.91
C ILE A 118 -5.23 -5.80 21.77
N PHE A 119 -5.29 -6.36 20.56
CA PHE A 119 -5.97 -7.62 20.26
C PHE A 119 -5.01 -8.82 20.19
N GLY A 120 -3.71 -8.62 20.46
CA GLY A 120 -2.68 -9.66 20.38
C GLY A 120 -2.23 -9.98 18.96
N LEU A 121 -2.57 -9.12 17.98
CA LEU A 121 -2.20 -9.32 16.58
C LEU A 121 -0.82 -8.75 16.31
N TRP A 122 0.03 -9.59 15.71
CA TRP A 122 1.37 -9.18 15.32
C TRP A 122 1.35 -8.40 14.00
N PRO A 123 2.28 -7.46 13.82
CA PRO A 123 2.46 -6.80 12.55
C PRO A 123 2.92 -7.80 11.49
N SER A 124 2.49 -7.58 10.23
CA SER A 124 2.75 -8.54 9.16
C SER A 124 4.24 -8.60 8.79
N PRO A 125 4.89 -9.78 8.84
CA PRO A 125 6.31 -9.90 8.51
C PRO A 125 6.61 -9.59 7.04
N TYR A 126 5.63 -9.76 6.16
CA TYR A 126 5.76 -9.39 4.74
C TYR A 126 6.01 -7.88 4.54
N ASN A 127 5.59 -7.06 5.51
CA ASN A 127 5.74 -5.62 5.49
C ASN A 127 6.89 -5.13 6.39
N PHE A 128 7.78 -5.99 6.88
CA PHE A 128 8.96 -5.55 7.65
C PHE A 128 10.02 -4.88 6.76
N VAL A 129 10.80 -4.00 7.39
CA VAL A 129 12.12 -3.58 6.90
C VAL A 129 13.15 -4.56 7.43
N ASP A 130 13.80 -5.33 6.55
CA ASP A 130 14.97 -6.09 6.97
C ASP A 130 16.18 -5.15 7.03
N GLU A 131 16.85 -5.08 8.18
CA GLU A 131 18.18 -4.49 8.24
C GLU A 131 19.14 -5.38 7.47
N LEU A 132 19.63 -4.96 6.29
CA LEU A 132 20.97 -5.31 5.80
C LEU A 132 21.46 -4.37 4.67
N LYS A 133 22.51 -3.63 5.01
CA LYS A 133 23.44 -2.82 4.19
C LYS A 133 22.82 -1.66 3.40
N ALA A 134 22.73 -0.52 4.09
CA ALA A 134 22.79 0.80 3.46
C ALA A 134 24.08 0.95 2.64
N SER A 135 23.98 0.90 1.32
CA SER A 135 24.98 1.53 0.44
C SER A 135 24.42 2.35 -0.71
N ASP A 136 23.12 2.30 -1.06
CA ASP A 136 22.64 2.99 -2.28
C ASP A 136 21.35 3.81 -2.14
N LEU A 137 20.95 4.21 -0.93
CA LEU A 137 19.94 5.26 -0.76
C LEU A 137 20.45 6.30 0.24
N GLY A 138 20.29 7.57 -0.11
CA GLY A 138 20.86 8.72 0.58
C GLY A 138 20.67 8.69 2.09
N LEU A 139 21.79 8.91 2.79
CA LEU A 139 21.96 9.23 4.22
C LEU A 139 20.96 8.62 5.21
N SER A 140 21.32 7.46 5.76
CA SER A 140 21.21 7.22 7.21
C SER A 140 22.23 6.15 7.64
N ILE A 141 23.05 6.46 8.64
CA ILE A 141 24.07 5.57 9.19
C ILE A 141 23.48 4.88 10.42
N ILE A 142 23.24 3.58 10.36
CA ILE A 142 23.04 2.72 11.54
C ILE A 142 23.86 1.44 11.34
N ARG A 143 24.66 1.07 12.34
CA ARG A 143 25.44 -0.19 12.41
C ARG A 143 24.54 -1.30 12.91
N SER A 144 24.51 -2.45 12.24
CA SER A 144 23.80 -3.66 12.69
C SER A 144 24.76 -4.83 13.01
N ASP A 145 24.35 -5.66 13.98
CA ASP A 145 25.03 -6.82 14.59
C ASP A 145 24.75 -8.12 13.79
N PRO A 146 25.73 -9.00 13.48
CA PRO A 146 25.57 -10.08 12.50
C PRO A 146 24.80 -11.34 12.91
N SER A 147 24.15 -11.40 14.08
CA SER A 147 23.63 -12.68 14.61
C SER A 147 22.24 -13.12 14.11
N CYS A 148 21.55 -12.35 13.27
CA CYS A 148 20.12 -12.59 12.94
C CYS A 148 19.87 -13.33 11.60
N LEU A 149 20.86 -14.00 11.03
CA LEU A 149 20.75 -14.62 9.70
C LEU A 149 20.40 -16.11 9.76
N GLU A 150 19.13 -16.49 9.94
CA GLU A 150 18.65 -17.81 9.47
C GLU A 150 17.23 -17.78 8.86
N HIS A 151 17.21 -17.97 7.54
CA HIS A 151 16.22 -18.67 6.69
C HIS A 151 14.71 -18.33 6.78
N ASN A 152 14.22 -17.51 5.83
CA ASN A 152 13.03 -17.84 5.03
C ASN A 152 12.90 -16.94 3.78
N HIS A 153 12.29 -17.49 2.72
CA HIS A 153 12.20 -16.94 1.36
C HIS A 153 11.33 -15.66 1.22
N THR A 154 11.80 -14.51 1.70
CA THR A 154 11.19 -13.19 1.40
C THR A 154 12.26 -12.09 1.33
N ASN A 155 13.25 -12.27 0.46
CA ASN A 155 14.33 -11.27 0.30
C ASN A 155 13.81 -10.00 -0.38
N LEU A 156 13.90 -8.85 0.32
CA LEU A 156 13.75 -7.51 -0.26
C LEU A 156 14.91 -6.59 0.15
N THR A 157 15.39 -5.82 -0.82
CA THR A 157 16.63 -5.01 -0.88
C THR A 157 16.30 -3.52 -1.04
N PRO A 158 17.29 -2.58 -1.10
CA PRO A 158 17.04 -1.21 -1.55
C PRO A 158 16.12 -1.17 -2.78
N GLY A 159 15.08 -0.32 -2.73
CA GLY A 159 14.03 -0.25 -3.75
C GLY A 159 12.72 -0.98 -3.41
N LYS A 160 12.61 -1.68 -2.26
CA LYS A 160 11.30 -2.13 -1.72
C LYS A 160 10.42 -0.90 -1.44
N ARG A 161 9.15 -0.98 -1.86
CA ARG A 161 8.12 0.01 -1.51
C ARG A 161 7.28 -0.54 -0.34
N PRO A 162 6.86 0.31 0.61
CA PRO A 162 5.92 -0.09 1.65
C PRO A 162 4.59 -0.53 1.05
N LEU A 163 3.82 -1.31 1.82
CA LEU A 163 2.43 -1.57 1.48
C LEU A 163 1.64 -0.25 1.54
N SER A 164 0.75 -0.06 0.57
CA SER A 164 -0.14 1.10 0.52
C SER A 164 -1.59 0.63 0.46
N SER A 165 -2.46 1.34 1.16
CA SER A 165 -3.92 1.23 1.15
C SER A 165 -4.57 2.00 0.00
N THR A 166 -3.80 2.78 -0.77
CA THR A 166 -4.33 3.63 -1.84
C THR A 166 -4.86 2.79 -3.01
N VAL A 167 -6.15 2.94 -3.33
CA VAL A 167 -6.80 2.20 -4.42
C VAL A 167 -7.65 3.15 -5.30
N PRO A 168 -7.02 3.95 -6.18
CA PRO A 168 -7.76 4.67 -7.21
C PRO A 168 -8.40 3.65 -8.18
N THR A 169 -9.71 3.78 -8.42
CA THR A 169 -10.51 2.81 -9.17
C THR A 169 -11.25 3.46 -10.33
N ILE A 170 -11.33 2.74 -11.44
CA ILE A 170 -12.19 3.04 -12.60
C ILE A 170 -13.06 1.80 -12.83
N VAL A 171 -14.36 2.01 -13.05
CA VAL A 171 -15.34 0.97 -13.34
C VAL A 171 -15.83 1.16 -14.77
N GLU A 172 -15.81 0.07 -15.52
CA GLU A 172 -16.31 -0.04 -16.89
C GLU A 172 -17.43 -1.08 -16.93
N ASN A 173 -18.39 -0.88 -17.83
CA ASN A 173 -19.45 -1.86 -18.09
C ASN A 173 -18.94 -3.03 -18.96
N GLU A 174 -19.83 -3.98 -19.28
CA GLU A 174 -19.48 -5.15 -20.11
C GLU A 174 -19.04 -4.79 -21.54
N ASP A 175 -19.45 -3.62 -22.04
CA ASP A 175 -19.09 -3.09 -23.35
C ASP A 175 -17.77 -2.29 -23.32
N GLY A 176 -17.14 -2.15 -22.15
CA GLY A 176 -15.92 -1.38 -21.93
C GLY A 176 -16.14 0.14 -21.86
N GLU A 177 -17.38 0.58 -21.66
CA GLU A 177 -17.70 2.00 -21.48
C GLU A 177 -17.53 2.42 -20.01
N LEU A 178 -16.97 3.60 -19.80
CA LEU A 178 -16.78 4.18 -18.49
C LEU A 178 -18.12 4.36 -17.75
N GLU A 179 -18.24 3.76 -16.57
CA GLU A 179 -19.42 3.85 -15.71
C GLU A 179 -19.16 4.72 -14.47
N LEU A 180 -17.99 4.57 -13.84
CA LEU A 180 -17.66 5.26 -12.60
C LEU A 180 -16.15 5.49 -12.44
N VAL A 181 -15.78 6.66 -11.93
CA VAL A 181 -14.43 6.96 -11.43
C VAL A 181 -14.54 7.21 -9.94
N ILE A 182 -13.82 6.43 -9.13
CA ILE A 182 -13.96 6.49 -7.67
C ILE A 182 -12.63 6.18 -6.98
N GLY A 183 -12.47 6.73 -5.78
CA GLY A 183 -11.44 6.38 -4.84
C GLY A 183 -11.75 6.98 -3.48
N GLY A 184 -11.07 6.46 -2.46
CA GLY A 184 -11.17 6.94 -1.09
C GLY A 184 -9.83 7.45 -0.59
N SER A 185 -9.89 8.27 0.44
CA SER A 185 -8.74 8.70 1.23
C SER A 185 -9.00 8.47 2.71
N GLY A 186 -7.93 8.17 3.46
CA GLY A 186 -8.00 7.76 4.88
C GLY A 186 -8.27 6.27 5.00
#